data_AF-A0A1M6J9K4-F1
#
_entry.id   AF-A0A1M6J9K4-F1
#
_cell.length_a   1.000
_cell.length_b   1.000
_cell.length_c   1.000
_cell.angle_alpha   90.00
_cell.angle_beta   90.00
_cell.angle_gamma   90.00
#
_symmetry.space_group_name_H-M   'P 1'
#
loop_
_entity.id
_entity.type
_entity.pdbx_description
1 polymer ?
#
loop_
_entity_poly.entity_id
_entity_poly.type
_entity_poly.pdbx_seq_one_letter_code
_entity_poly.pdbx_strand_id
1 'polypeptide(L)'
;MKLRKTLLVCTAIALMASFIGCNLFNPTESVDIASNDANALTYEGYIKFRNNEYTEAANYFGQAIVADPSHSEAWFGLAKTKMNQQDLNIFELLKYVNVAQKTKFPLADMDDATAYKYKVGIDTVVSYLKMFIYKDTTGQLDGVITYATISNSFMILQLMQTMLSMRNTTKNMPACVNGSAEGCDLGAILNAMKGNVSETLDALEDVFKTCEENPSTMASIGDQYLAGFDYLKGEAQELAVESMCGALAETISNTGDGYSQEKALNTVISQLGYSDFFDEDGDGCHDEEIYDGQDNDGDGEIDEDLRDKTNQIKYDYEYAARLTAANTMQGKKSISNMLIVASAAPSPKYEQVDIDMNLIAGEEDEWRFIYDSYEKRAQNADHRFKFAQKLVFNPAGYPLEEYLSFKSLVAMDNTGDQYDLNFRKTYIGGCWVNYNEEMFKAWTDLARSKK
;
A
#
# COMPACT_ATOMS: atom_id res chain seq x y z
N MET A 1 -11.11 25.60 -11.16
CA MET A 1 -9.83 24.95 -10.76
C MET A 1 -9.90 23.42 -10.66
N LYS A 2 -11.03 22.81 -10.23
CA LYS A 2 -11.22 21.34 -10.16
C LYS A 2 -11.19 20.59 -11.52
N LEU A 3 -11.52 21.24 -12.64
CA LEU A 3 -11.52 20.63 -13.98
C LEU A 3 -10.10 20.33 -14.54
N ARG A 4 -9.06 20.97 -13.98
CA ARG A 4 -7.67 20.79 -14.46
C ARG A 4 -7.01 19.50 -13.92
N LYS A 5 -7.42 19.00 -12.75
CA LYS A 5 -6.77 17.84 -12.10
C LYS A 5 -7.11 16.51 -12.78
N THR A 6 -8.35 16.31 -13.22
CA THR A 6 -8.78 15.06 -13.89
C THR A 6 -8.25 14.92 -15.31
N LEU A 7 -8.01 16.04 -16.01
CA LEU A 7 -7.39 16.03 -17.34
C LEU A 7 -5.94 15.52 -17.29
N LEU A 8 -5.24 15.73 -16.17
CA LEU A 8 -3.81 15.43 -16.01
C LEU A 8 -3.52 13.91 -15.84
N VAL A 9 -4.40 13.14 -15.18
CA VAL A 9 -4.26 11.68 -15.02
C VAL A 9 -4.22 10.98 -16.38
N CYS A 10 -5.19 11.32 -17.23
CA CYS A 10 -5.31 10.82 -18.58
C CYS A 10 -4.11 11.24 -19.43
N THR A 11 -3.57 12.44 -19.17
CA THR A 11 -2.42 12.96 -19.90
C THR A 11 -1.13 12.27 -19.46
N ALA A 12 -0.95 11.95 -18.17
CA ALA A 12 0.21 11.22 -17.65
C ALA A 12 0.22 9.75 -18.13
N ILE A 13 -0.91 9.05 -18.05
CA ILE A 13 -1.04 7.68 -18.57
C ILE A 13 -0.91 7.66 -20.11
N ALA A 14 -1.49 8.64 -20.83
CA ALA A 14 -1.33 8.73 -22.28
C ALA A 14 0.08 9.16 -22.73
N LEU A 15 0.76 10.03 -21.97
CA LEU A 15 2.17 10.40 -22.20
C LEU A 15 3.08 9.20 -21.95
N MET A 16 2.91 8.49 -20.83
CA MET A 16 3.64 7.25 -20.57
C MET A 16 3.37 6.20 -21.66
N ALA A 17 2.12 6.00 -22.06
CA ALA A 17 1.75 5.10 -23.15
C ALA A 17 2.36 5.47 -24.52
N SER A 18 2.53 6.77 -24.81
CA SER A 18 3.11 7.23 -26.07
C SER A 18 4.64 7.14 -26.12
N PHE A 19 5.33 7.09 -24.97
CA PHE A 19 6.76 6.77 -24.90
C PHE A 19 7.04 5.26 -24.83
N ILE A 20 6.14 4.47 -24.24
CA ILE A 20 6.24 2.99 -24.17
C ILE A 20 6.00 2.33 -25.54
N GLY A 21 5.22 2.97 -26.42
CA GLY A 21 4.88 2.47 -27.74
C GLY A 21 6.01 2.45 -28.79
N CYS A 22 7.20 3.00 -28.50
CA CYS A 22 8.27 3.12 -29.51
C CYS A 22 9.48 2.20 -29.26
N ASN A 23 9.79 1.82 -28.02
CA ASN A 23 10.92 0.90 -27.74
C ASN A 23 10.50 -0.56 -27.56
N LEU A 24 9.20 -0.83 -27.34
CA LEU A 24 8.68 -2.19 -27.29
C LEU A 24 8.65 -2.87 -28.69
N PHE A 25 8.88 -2.15 -29.80
CA PHE A 25 8.51 -2.61 -31.16
C PHE A 25 9.63 -2.70 -32.19
N ASN A 26 10.90 -2.39 -31.86
CA ASN A 26 11.97 -2.44 -32.87
C ASN A 26 12.84 -3.70 -32.70
N PRO A 27 12.90 -4.62 -33.68
CA PRO A 27 13.83 -5.74 -33.63
C PRO A 27 15.28 -5.27 -33.81
N THR A 28 16.19 -5.84 -33.02
CA THR A 28 17.65 -5.68 -33.19
C THR A 28 18.10 -6.45 -34.44
N GLU A 29 18.77 -5.74 -35.36
CA GLU A 29 19.27 -6.29 -36.62
C GLU A 29 20.58 -7.06 -36.37
N SER A 30 20.51 -8.35 -36.11
CA SER A 30 21.69 -9.23 -36.17
C SER A 30 21.36 -10.48 -36.97
N VAL A 31 22.13 -10.73 -38.03
CA VAL A 31 21.97 -11.84 -38.97
C VAL A 31 23.27 -12.62 -39.03
N ASP A 32 23.44 -13.55 -38.08
CA ASP A 32 24.27 -14.74 -38.28
C ASP A 32 23.66 -15.86 -37.44
N ILE A 33 23.28 -16.98 -38.06
CA ILE A 33 22.37 -17.96 -37.43
C ILE A 33 22.91 -19.39 -37.55
N ALA A 34 23.41 -19.92 -36.42
CA ALA A 34 23.44 -21.35 -36.14
C ALA A 34 22.17 -21.76 -35.36
N SER A 35 21.67 -22.98 -35.52
CA SER A 35 20.38 -23.42 -34.95
C SER A 35 20.32 -23.54 -33.41
N ASN A 36 21.43 -23.26 -32.72
CA ASN A 36 21.58 -23.23 -31.27
C ASN A 36 22.10 -21.87 -30.77
N ASP A 37 22.11 -20.85 -31.61
CA ASP A 37 22.47 -19.48 -31.22
C ASP A 37 21.23 -18.79 -30.65
N ALA A 38 21.31 -18.33 -29.41
CA ALA A 38 20.22 -17.64 -28.74
C ALA A 38 19.76 -16.39 -29.52
N ASN A 39 20.69 -15.63 -30.12
CA ASN A 39 20.34 -14.43 -30.90
C ASN A 39 19.49 -14.79 -32.13
N ALA A 40 19.87 -15.87 -32.81
CA ALA A 40 19.15 -16.36 -33.97
C ALA A 40 17.73 -16.83 -33.63
N LEU A 41 17.61 -17.60 -32.54
CA LEU A 41 16.34 -18.10 -32.06
C LEU A 41 15.44 -16.95 -31.58
N THR A 42 16.01 -15.94 -30.92
CA THR A 42 15.32 -14.70 -30.55
C THR A 42 14.83 -13.94 -31.78
N TYR A 43 15.66 -13.81 -32.82
CA TYR A 43 15.29 -13.16 -34.07
C TYR A 43 14.11 -13.86 -34.78
N GLU A 44 14.15 -15.19 -34.89
CA GLU A 44 13.03 -15.99 -35.40
C GLU A 44 11.78 -15.83 -34.52
N GLY A 45 11.95 -15.81 -33.19
CA GLY A 45 10.88 -15.51 -32.25
C GLY A 45 10.21 -14.16 -32.55
N TYR A 46 10.99 -13.12 -32.84
CA TYR A 46 10.46 -11.83 -33.23
C TYR A 46 9.81 -11.82 -34.63
N ILE A 47 10.32 -12.58 -35.61
CA ILE A 47 9.64 -12.75 -36.91
C ILE A 47 8.25 -13.34 -36.69
N LYS A 48 8.17 -14.44 -35.94
CA LYS A 48 6.90 -15.10 -35.61
C LYS A 48 5.97 -14.17 -34.85
N PHE A 49 6.50 -13.43 -33.88
CA PHE A 49 5.74 -12.43 -33.14
C PHE A 49 5.13 -11.37 -34.06
N ARG A 50 5.91 -10.79 -34.99
CA ARG A 50 5.43 -9.77 -35.94
C ARG A 50 4.37 -10.29 -36.91
N ASN A 51 4.41 -11.59 -37.21
CA ASN A 51 3.40 -12.25 -38.04
C ASN A 51 2.12 -12.64 -37.27
N ASN A 52 2.02 -12.29 -35.98
CA ASN A 52 0.96 -12.73 -35.05
C ASN A 52 0.95 -14.26 -34.82
N GLU A 53 2.06 -14.95 -35.09
CA GLU A 53 2.28 -16.38 -34.86
C GLU A 53 2.80 -16.59 -33.43
N TYR A 54 1.99 -16.22 -32.42
CA TYR A 54 2.46 -16.13 -31.04
C TYR A 54 2.84 -17.47 -30.40
N THR A 55 2.23 -18.57 -30.85
CA THR A 55 2.59 -19.91 -30.35
C THR A 55 3.98 -20.32 -30.83
N GLU A 56 4.27 -20.13 -32.12
CA GLU A 56 5.61 -20.34 -32.65
C GLU A 56 6.63 -19.38 -32.04
N ALA A 57 6.27 -18.10 -31.87
CA ALA A 57 7.15 -17.11 -31.25
C ALA A 57 7.57 -17.53 -29.83
N ALA A 58 6.62 -17.97 -29.00
CA ALA A 58 6.91 -18.43 -27.65
C ALA A 58 7.83 -19.66 -27.64
N ASN A 59 7.66 -20.56 -28.62
CA ASN A 59 8.54 -21.72 -28.78
C ASN A 59 9.98 -21.31 -29.13
N TYR A 60 10.16 -20.34 -30.03
CA TYR A 60 11.49 -19.84 -30.39
C TYR A 60 12.16 -19.09 -29.24
N PHE A 61 11.44 -18.20 -28.54
CA PHE A 61 12.00 -17.54 -27.36
C PHE A 61 12.33 -18.54 -26.24
N GLY A 62 11.50 -19.57 -26.04
CA GLY A 62 11.80 -20.66 -25.11
C GLY A 62 13.07 -21.42 -25.49
N GLN A 63 13.27 -21.73 -26.77
CA GLN A 63 14.51 -22.35 -27.26
C GLN A 63 15.72 -21.42 -27.08
N ALA A 64 15.57 -20.12 -27.32
CA ALA A 64 16.63 -19.14 -27.10
C ALA A 64 17.06 -19.10 -25.63
N ILE A 65 16.10 -19.11 -24.69
CA ILE A 65 16.37 -19.18 -23.24
C ILE A 65 17.08 -20.50 -22.86
N VAL A 66 16.74 -21.62 -23.50
CA VAL A 66 17.43 -22.90 -23.26
C VAL A 66 18.86 -22.86 -23.80
N ALA A 67 19.08 -22.22 -24.95
CA ALA A 67 20.39 -22.07 -25.55
C ALA A 67 21.31 -21.14 -24.75
N ASP A 68 20.77 -20.01 -24.28
CA ASP A 68 21.43 -19.07 -23.37
C ASP A 68 20.44 -18.52 -22.34
N PRO A 69 20.48 -19.05 -21.10
CA PRO A 69 19.61 -18.56 -20.03
C PRO A 69 19.86 -17.11 -19.60
N SER A 70 20.99 -16.51 -19.98
CA SER A 70 21.34 -15.12 -19.68
C SER A 70 20.82 -14.12 -20.72
N HIS A 71 20.27 -14.61 -21.84
CA HIS A 71 19.86 -13.75 -22.94
C HIS A 71 18.57 -12.97 -22.62
N SER A 72 18.71 -11.71 -22.22
CA SER A 72 17.61 -10.89 -21.68
C SER A 72 16.49 -10.64 -22.69
N GLU A 73 16.84 -10.44 -23.97
CA GLU A 73 15.87 -10.23 -25.06
C GLU A 73 14.92 -11.43 -25.24
N ALA A 74 15.39 -12.65 -25.04
CA ALA A 74 14.56 -13.85 -25.18
C ALA A 74 13.51 -13.96 -24.07
N TRP A 75 13.90 -13.68 -22.81
CA TRP A 75 12.97 -13.62 -21.68
C TRP A 75 11.91 -12.55 -21.86
N PHE A 76 12.33 -11.35 -22.28
CA PHE A 76 11.41 -10.24 -22.55
C PHE A 76 10.48 -10.55 -23.73
N GLY A 77 11.02 -11.10 -24.82
CA GLY A 77 10.25 -11.55 -25.98
C GLY A 77 9.22 -12.62 -25.63
N LEU A 78 9.56 -13.55 -24.74
CA LEU A 78 8.64 -14.56 -24.22
C LEU A 78 7.49 -13.91 -23.43
N ALA A 79 7.77 -13.01 -22.50
CA ALA A 79 6.75 -12.30 -21.73
C ALA A 79 5.79 -11.51 -22.65
N LYS A 80 6.34 -10.78 -23.63
CA LYS A 80 5.57 -10.04 -24.62
C LYS A 80 4.68 -10.97 -25.46
N THR A 81 5.21 -12.13 -25.85
CA THR A 81 4.45 -13.13 -26.59
C THR A 81 3.30 -13.68 -25.77
N LYS A 82 3.54 -14.00 -24.50
CA LYS A 82 2.48 -14.49 -23.58
C LYS A 82 1.35 -13.49 -23.42
N MET A 83 1.67 -12.20 -23.32
CA MET A 83 0.65 -11.13 -23.29
C MET A 83 -0.26 -11.16 -24.53
N ASN A 84 0.33 -11.34 -25.71
CA ASN A 84 -0.41 -11.35 -26.98
C ASN A 84 -1.17 -12.66 -27.22
N GLN A 85 -0.66 -13.81 -26.74
CA GLN A 85 -1.41 -15.09 -26.74
C GLN A 85 -2.73 -14.99 -25.97
N GLN A 86 -2.75 -14.16 -24.92
CA GLN A 86 -3.92 -13.93 -24.08
C GLN A 86 -4.87 -12.88 -24.67
N ASP A 87 -4.52 -12.31 -25.84
CA ASP A 87 -5.28 -11.23 -26.49
C ASP A 87 -5.58 -10.09 -25.50
N LEU A 88 -4.55 -9.73 -24.71
CA LEU A 88 -4.65 -8.66 -23.73
C LEU A 88 -4.40 -7.34 -24.41
N ASN A 89 -5.42 -6.50 -24.40
CA ASN A 89 -5.26 -5.10 -24.75
C ASN A 89 -5.34 -4.27 -23.48
N ILE A 90 -4.19 -4.01 -22.86
CA ILE A 90 -4.13 -3.23 -21.62
C ILE A 90 -4.72 -1.81 -21.79
N PHE A 91 -4.79 -1.28 -23.01
CA PHE A 91 -5.46 0.00 -23.28
C PHE A 91 -6.97 -0.09 -23.16
N GLU A 92 -7.58 -1.27 -23.28
CA GLU A 92 -9.00 -1.43 -22.97
C GLU A 92 -9.28 -1.29 -21.49
N LEU A 93 -8.33 -1.65 -20.62
CA LEU A 93 -8.47 -1.40 -19.18
C LEU A 93 -8.60 0.10 -18.89
N LEU A 94 -7.97 0.95 -19.70
CA LEU A 94 -8.13 2.41 -19.57
C LEU A 94 -9.57 2.87 -19.76
N LYS A 95 -10.42 2.15 -20.50
CA LYS A 95 -11.85 2.46 -20.62
C LYS A 95 -12.59 2.34 -19.29
N TYR A 96 -12.09 1.50 -18.39
CA TYR A 96 -12.67 1.23 -17.08
C TYR A 96 -12.00 2.02 -15.95
N VAL A 97 -10.78 2.51 -16.18
CA VAL A 97 -10.06 3.41 -15.27
C VAL A 97 -10.42 4.88 -15.54
N ASN A 98 -10.73 5.23 -16.79
CA ASN A 98 -10.98 6.59 -17.22
C ASN A 98 -12.45 6.82 -17.58
N VAL A 99 -13.31 6.89 -16.57
CA VAL A 99 -14.71 7.27 -16.77
C VAL A 99 -14.98 8.52 -15.97
N ALA A 100 -15.57 9.52 -16.62
CA ALA A 100 -15.91 10.83 -16.09
C ALA A 100 -16.95 10.84 -14.93
N GLN A 101 -17.00 9.80 -14.10
CA GLN A 101 -17.89 9.67 -12.95
C GLN A 101 -17.11 9.69 -11.65
N LYS A 102 -17.54 10.54 -10.73
CA LYS A 102 -16.81 10.98 -9.53
C LYS A 102 -16.81 9.98 -8.36
N THR A 103 -17.36 8.77 -8.51
CA THR A 103 -17.83 8.03 -7.31
C THR A 103 -17.74 6.51 -7.39
N LYS A 104 -17.05 5.91 -8.38
CA LYS A 104 -16.93 4.45 -8.48
C LYS A 104 -15.48 3.99 -8.52
N PHE A 105 -15.21 2.89 -7.82
CA PHE A 105 -13.94 2.16 -7.90
C PHE A 105 -13.59 1.80 -9.35
N PRO A 106 -12.32 1.96 -9.79
CA PRO A 106 -11.89 1.54 -11.12
C PRO A 106 -12.21 0.07 -11.41
N LEU A 107 -12.57 -0.26 -12.64
CA LEU A 107 -12.93 -1.63 -13.05
C LEU A 107 -14.22 -2.21 -12.43
N ALA A 108 -14.92 -1.49 -11.55
CA ALA A 108 -16.16 -1.98 -10.92
C ALA A 108 -17.22 -2.39 -11.96
N ASP A 109 -17.38 -1.62 -13.03
CA ASP A 109 -18.37 -1.86 -14.10
C ASP A 109 -17.89 -2.87 -15.17
N MET A 110 -16.67 -3.42 -15.04
CA MET A 110 -16.20 -4.50 -15.91
C MET A 110 -17.03 -5.75 -15.66
N ASP A 111 -17.35 -6.54 -16.70
CA ASP A 111 -18.02 -7.83 -16.49
C ASP A 111 -17.04 -8.91 -16.01
N ASP A 112 -17.58 -10.00 -15.48
CA ASP A 112 -16.78 -11.05 -14.83
C ASP A 112 -15.93 -11.85 -15.79
N ALA A 113 -16.43 -12.12 -17.00
CA ALA A 113 -15.67 -12.84 -18.01
C ALA A 113 -14.47 -12.01 -18.47
N THR A 114 -14.68 -10.71 -18.69
CA THR A 114 -13.62 -9.77 -19.06
C THR A 114 -12.60 -9.62 -17.93
N ALA A 115 -13.04 -9.41 -16.69
CA ALA A 115 -12.13 -9.29 -15.54
C ALA A 115 -11.30 -10.55 -15.32
N TYR A 116 -11.92 -11.73 -15.45
CA TYR A 116 -11.21 -13.00 -15.35
C TYR A 116 -10.18 -13.17 -16.48
N LYS A 117 -10.54 -12.85 -17.74
CA LYS A 117 -9.60 -12.84 -18.88
C LYS A 117 -8.38 -11.98 -18.57
N TYR A 118 -8.61 -10.75 -18.11
CA TYR A 118 -7.52 -9.83 -17.79
C TYR A 118 -6.68 -10.28 -16.61
N LYS A 119 -7.28 -10.80 -15.53
CA LYS A 119 -6.55 -11.30 -14.37
C LYS A 119 -5.63 -12.46 -14.76
N VAL A 120 -6.18 -13.51 -15.40
CA VAL A 120 -5.38 -14.67 -15.85
C VAL A 120 -4.26 -14.25 -16.79
N GLY A 121 -4.55 -13.34 -17.71
CA GLY A 121 -3.57 -12.86 -18.65
C GLY A 121 -2.45 -12.05 -18.00
N ILE A 122 -2.79 -11.12 -17.11
CA ILE A 122 -1.82 -10.31 -16.35
C ILE A 122 -0.99 -11.22 -15.43
N ASP A 123 -1.62 -12.11 -14.66
CA ASP A 123 -0.95 -13.06 -13.78
C ASP A 123 0.08 -13.90 -14.56
N THR A 124 -0.31 -14.36 -15.76
CA THR A 124 0.60 -15.09 -16.66
C THR A 124 1.80 -14.23 -17.03
N VAL A 125 1.61 -13.00 -17.52
CA VAL A 125 2.70 -12.12 -17.94
C VAL A 125 3.61 -11.74 -16.77
N VAL A 126 3.02 -11.38 -15.63
CA VAL A 126 3.73 -11.03 -14.39
C VAL A 126 4.62 -12.18 -13.93
N SER A 127 4.18 -13.44 -14.04
CA SER A 127 5.02 -14.60 -13.66
C SER A 127 6.34 -14.68 -14.47
N TYR A 128 6.30 -14.42 -15.78
CA TYR A 128 7.51 -14.39 -16.61
C TYR A 128 8.37 -13.16 -16.32
N LEU A 129 7.75 -12.00 -16.10
CA LEU A 129 8.47 -10.77 -15.75
C LEU A 129 9.14 -10.86 -14.38
N LYS A 130 8.49 -11.44 -13.36
CA LYS A 130 9.13 -11.69 -12.05
C LYS A 130 10.39 -12.54 -12.20
N MET A 131 10.36 -13.57 -13.06
CA MET A 131 11.55 -14.39 -13.32
C MET A 131 12.65 -13.60 -14.05
N PHE A 132 12.29 -12.80 -15.05
CA PHE A 132 13.22 -11.89 -15.73
C PHE A 132 13.89 -10.94 -14.72
N ILE A 133 13.08 -10.27 -13.89
CA ILE A 133 13.54 -9.26 -12.92
C ILE A 133 14.48 -9.90 -11.91
N TYR A 134 14.13 -11.05 -11.33
CA TYR A 134 15.01 -11.77 -10.43
C TYR A 134 16.37 -12.08 -11.06
N LYS A 135 16.39 -12.48 -12.35
CA LYS A 135 17.65 -12.77 -13.05
C LYS A 135 18.46 -11.51 -13.32
N ASP A 136 17.81 -10.43 -13.72
CA ASP A 136 18.47 -9.15 -13.97
C ASP A 136 19.11 -8.59 -12.69
N THR A 137 18.33 -8.51 -11.61
CA THR A 137 18.78 -7.92 -10.33
C THR A 137 19.84 -8.76 -9.62
N THR A 138 19.95 -10.06 -9.95
CA THR A 138 21.02 -10.94 -9.45
C THR A 138 22.21 -11.08 -10.42
N GLY A 139 22.24 -10.29 -11.51
CA GLY A 139 23.34 -10.28 -12.47
C GLY A 139 23.44 -11.55 -13.33
N GLN A 140 22.34 -12.27 -13.51
CA GLN A 140 22.28 -13.50 -14.33
C GLN A 140 21.93 -13.23 -15.80
N LEU A 141 21.59 -12.00 -16.17
CA LEU A 141 21.30 -11.61 -17.56
C LEU A 141 22.44 -10.82 -18.19
N ASP A 142 22.47 -10.78 -19.53
CA ASP A 142 23.45 -10.08 -20.37
C ASP A 142 23.34 -8.54 -20.31
N GLY A 143 22.29 -8.00 -19.69
CA GLY A 143 22.06 -6.56 -19.50
C GLY A 143 21.63 -5.80 -20.76
N VAL A 144 21.32 -6.48 -21.88
CA VAL A 144 20.83 -5.82 -23.11
C VAL A 144 19.46 -5.18 -22.86
N ILE A 145 18.55 -5.93 -22.23
CA ILE A 145 17.34 -5.44 -21.62
C ILE A 145 17.52 -5.58 -20.11
N THR A 146 17.30 -4.48 -19.38
CA THR A 146 17.38 -4.48 -17.92
C THR A 146 16.01 -4.25 -17.32
N TYR A 147 15.85 -4.57 -16.04
CA TYR A 147 14.64 -4.26 -15.30
C TYR A 147 14.31 -2.77 -15.35
N ALA A 148 15.30 -1.88 -15.22
CA ALA A 148 15.12 -0.44 -15.35
C ALA A 148 14.48 -0.02 -16.69
N THR A 149 14.69 -0.78 -17.77
CA THR A 149 14.06 -0.47 -19.07
C THR A 149 12.58 -0.87 -19.16
N ILE A 150 12.12 -1.81 -18.32
CA ILE A 150 10.76 -2.36 -18.37
C ILE A 150 9.91 -2.04 -17.14
N SER A 151 10.54 -1.48 -16.10
CA SER A 151 9.95 -1.28 -14.77
C SER A 151 8.63 -0.50 -14.80
N ASN A 152 8.55 0.56 -15.61
CA ASN A 152 7.30 1.32 -15.79
C ASN A 152 6.15 0.47 -16.32
N SER A 153 6.43 -0.43 -17.28
CA SER A 153 5.41 -1.33 -17.83
C SER A 153 5.02 -2.40 -16.83
N PHE A 154 6.00 -2.91 -16.08
CA PHE A 154 5.77 -3.88 -15.01
C PHE A 154 4.91 -3.30 -13.88
N MET A 155 5.20 -2.07 -13.45
CA MET A 155 4.41 -1.34 -12.46
C MET A 155 2.96 -1.18 -12.89
N ILE A 156 2.71 -0.79 -14.13
CA ILE A 156 1.34 -0.66 -14.66
C ILE A 156 0.62 -2.01 -14.62
N LEU A 157 1.30 -3.11 -14.99
CA LEU A 157 0.73 -4.45 -14.93
C LEU A 157 0.35 -4.85 -13.49
N GLN A 158 1.22 -4.60 -12.52
CA GLN A 158 0.92 -4.89 -11.12
C GLN A 158 -0.19 -4.01 -10.55
N LEU A 159 -0.23 -2.72 -10.88
CA LEU A 159 -1.34 -1.85 -10.49
C LEU A 159 -2.67 -2.38 -11.05
N MET A 160 -2.68 -2.86 -12.30
CA MET A 160 -3.86 -3.50 -12.90
C MET A 160 -4.22 -4.82 -12.22
N GLN A 161 -3.22 -5.64 -11.88
CA GLN A 161 -3.39 -6.88 -11.11
C GLN A 161 -4.03 -6.60 -9.74
N THR A 162 -3.54 -5.57 -9.04
CA THR A 162 -4.05 -5.13 -7.74
C THR A 162 -5.49 -4.63 -7.87
N MET A 163 -5.78 -3.79 -8.87
CA MET A 163 -7.14 -3.30 -9.12
C MET A 163 -8.12 -4.44 -9.46
N LEU A 164 -7.71 -5.45 -10.23
CA LEU A 164 -8.54 -6.61 -10.53
C LEU A 164 -8.80 -7.49 -9.31
N SER A 165 -7.83 -7.59 -8.41
CA SER A 165 -7.97 -8.32 -7.15
C SER A 165 -8.92 -7.59 -6.20
N MET A 166 -8.75 -6.27 -6.04
CA MET A 166 -9.67 -5.39 -5.31
C MET A 166 -11.09 -5.42 -5.86
N ARG A 167 -11.26 -5.47 -7.19
CA ARG A 167 -12.58 -5.56 -7.85
C ARG A 167 -13.40 -6.74 -7.33
N ASN A 168 -12.77 -7.90 -7.14
CA ASN A 168 -13.47 -9.09 -6.67
C ASN A 168 -14.12 -8.85 -5.30
N THR A 169 -13.41 -8.14 -4.42
CA THR A 169 -13.91 -7.70 -3.12
C THR A 169 -15.04 -6.69 -3.26
N THR A 170 -14.92 -5.71 -4.14
CA THR A 170 -15.92 -4.64 -4.30
C THR A 170 -17.31 -5.12 -4.70
N LYS A 171 -17.41 -6.28 -5.37
CA LYS A 171 -18.72 -6.84 -5.78
C LYS A 171 -19.60 -7.22 -4.60
N ASN A 172 -18.97 -7.63 -3.50
CA ASN A 172 -19.67 -8.04 -2.31
C ASN A 172 -20.02 -6.85 -1.41
N MET A 173 -19.67 -5.63 -1.83
CA MET A 173 -19.93 -4.39 -1.11
C MET A 173 -21.11 -3.66 -1.75
N PRO A 174 -22.31 -3.65 -1.14
CA PRO A 174 -23.49 -2.99 -1.71
C PRO A 174 -23.27 -1.50 -2.01
N ALA A 175 -22.47 -0.80 -1.21
CA ALA A 175 -22.11 0.60 -1.43
C ALA A 175 -21.35 0.81 -2.75
N CYS A 176 -20.44 -0.11 -3.09
CA CYS A 176 -19.70 -0.08 -4.36
C CYS A 176 -20.56 -0.38 -5.58
N VAL A 177 -21.48 -1.33 -5.45
CA VAL A 177 -22.36 -1.74 -6.55
C VAL A 177 -23.42 -0.68 -6.84
N ASN A 178 -23.97 -0.06 -5.80
CA ASN A 178 -25.08 0.90 -5.93
C ASN A 178 -24.62 2.33 -6.29
N GLY A 179 -23.30 2.58 -6.34
CA GLY A 179 -22.74 3.87 -6.73
C GLY A 179 -22.92 4.99 -5.70
N SER A 180 -23.17 4.64 -4.42
CA SER A 180 -23.04 5.61 -3.35
C SER A 180 -21.56 5.93 -3.16
N ALA A 181 -21.18 7.19 -3.38
CA ALA A 181 -19.81 7.64 -3.16
C ALA A 181 -19.37 7.42 -1.70
N GLU A 182 -20.35 7.54 -0.79
CA GLU A 182 -20.22 7.21 0.62
C GLU A 182 -20.21 5.68 0.76
N GLY A 183 -19.04 5.11 1.08
CA GLY A 183 -18.87 3.68 1.36
C GLY A 183 -18.18 2.84 0.28
N CYS A 184 -17.72 3.42 -0.82
CA CYS A 184 -16.88 2.73 -1.82
C CYS A 184 -15.59 3.50 -2.14
N ASP A 185 -14.91 3.92 -1.09
CA ASP A 185 -13.56 4.44 -1.21
C ASP A 185 -12.52 3.31 -1.05
N LEU A 186 -11.25 3.64 -1.30
CA LEU A 186 -10.17 2.67 -1.26
C LEU A 186 -10.01 2.04 0.13
N GLY A 187 -10.24 2.80 1.21
CA GLY A 187 -10.18 2.28 2.58
C GLY A 187 -11.26 1.26 2.87
N ALA A 188 -12.51 1.53 2.50
CA ALA A 188 -13.60 0.58 2.65
C ALA A 188 -13.34 -0.72 1.87
N ILE A 189 -12.73 -0.61 0.68
CA ILE A 189 -12.38 -1.77 -0.15
C ILE A 189 -11.29 -2.59 0.52
N LEU A 190 -10.21 -1.95 0.97
CA LEU A 190 -9.12 -2.63 1.66
C LEU A 190 -9.59 -3.24 2.98
N ASN A 191 -10.46 -2.56 3.73
CA ASN A 191 -11.09 -3.12 4.94
C ASN A 191 -11.92 -4.36 4.61
N ALA A 192 -12.66 -4.37 3.50
CA ALA A 192 -13.38 -5.56 3.05
C ALA A 192 -12.44 -6.70 2.59
N MET A 193 -11.15 -6.42 2.36
CA MET A 193 -10.13 -7.43 2.02
C MET A 193 -9.50 -8.11 3.24
N LYS A 194 -9.85 -7.71 4.48
CA LYS A 194 -9.42 -8.40 5.72
C LYS A 194 -9.75 -9.91 5.72
N GLY A 195 -10.71 -10.37 4.91
CA GLY A 195 -11.02 -11.79 4.73
C GLY A 195 -10.12 -12.58 3.75
N ASN A 196 -9.26 -11.91 2.97
CA ASN A 196 -8.32 -12.51 2.01
C ASN A 196 -7.00 -11.70 1.98
N VAL A 197 -6.39 -11.56 3.16
CA VAL A 197 -5.27 -10.62 3.40
C VAL A 197 -4.04 -10.97 2.58
N SER A 198 -3.67 -12.26 2.48
CA SER A 198 -2.43 -12.70 1.82
C SER A 198 -2.36 -12.31 0.34
N GLU A 199 -3.38 -12.57 -0.49
CA GLU A 199 -3.34 -12.21 -1.92
C GLU A 199 -3.27 -10.69 -2.12
N THR A 200 -3.88 -9.93 -1.21
CA THR A 200 -3.93 -8.46 -1.24
C THR A 200 -2.58 -7.86 -0.89
N LEU A 201 -1.97 -8.36 0.20
CA LEU A 201 -0.67 -7.91 0.66
C LEU A 201 0.43 -8.23 -0.34
N ASP A 202 0.43 -9.42 -0.94
CA ASP A 202 1.43 -9.78 -1.97
C ASP A 202 1.37 -8.80 -3.16
N ALA A 203 0.16 -8.44 -3.60
CA ALA A 203 -0.02 -7.50 -4.70
C ALA A 203 0.39 -6.07 -4.32
N LEU A 204 0.08 -5.62 -3.10
CA LEU A 204 0.49 -4.31 -2.59
C LEU A 204 2.01 -4.23 -2.38
N GLU A 205 2.61 -5.28 -1.82
CA GLU A 205 4.07 -5.40 -1.63
C GLU A 205 4.80 -5.27 -2.96
N ASP A 206 4.36 -6.02 -3.98
CA ASP A 206 4.90 -5.94 -5.32
C ASP A 206 4.83 -4.50 -5.87
N VAL A 207 3.68 -3.83 -5.72
CA VAL A 207 3.47 -2.44 -6.18
C VAL A 207 4.41 -1.49 -5.44
N PHE A 208 4.56 -1.63 -4.12
CA PHE A 208 5.42 -0.79 -3.31
C PHE A 208 6.91 -1.04 -3.58
N LYS A 209 7.35 -2.28 -3.79
CA LYS A 209 8.72 -2.59 -4.24
C LYS A 209 9.03 -1.94 -5.58
N THR A 210 8.11 -2.10 -6.54
CA THR A 210 8.27 -1.51 -7.87
C THR A 210 8.28 0.02 -7.81
N CYS A 211 7.48 0.60 -6.90
CA CYS A 211 7.46 2.02 -6.61
C CYS A 211 8.79 2.52 -6.00
N GLU A 212 9.36 1.80 -5.04
CA GLU A 212 10.67 2.11 -4.45
C GLU A 212 11.75 2.18 -5.55
N GLU A 213 11.73 1.22 -6.47
CA GLU A 213 12.73 1.15 -7.55
C GLU A 213 12.48 2.20 -8.66
N ASN A 214 11.27 2.76 -8.76
CA ASN A 214 10.86 3.69 -9.83
C ASN A 214 10.00 4.85 -9.31
N PRO A 215 10.54 5.66 -8.40
CA PRO A 215 9.77 6.67 -7.68
C PRO A 215 9.24 7.79 -8.59
N SER A 216 9.93 8.11 -9.68
CA SER A 216 9.52 9.16 -10.63
C SER A 216 8.17 8.86 -11.30
N THR A 217 7.93 7.60 -11.63
CA THR A 217 6.67 7.15 -12.23
C THR A 217 5.54 7.22 -11.23
N MET A 218 5.78 6.81 -9.98
CA MET A 218 4.79 6.92 -8.91
C MET A 218 4.59 8.34 -8.40
N ALA A 219 5.57 9.23 -8.45
CA ALA A 219 5.38 10.65 -8.10
C ALA A 219 4.29 11.30 -8.98
N SER A 220 4.27 10.96 -10.27
CA SER A 220 3.25 11.45 -11.21
C SER A 220 1.82 10.94 -10.90
N ILE A 221 1.71 9.78 -10.25
CA ILE A 221 0.46 9.16 -9.79
C ILE A 221 0.11 9.68 -8.38
N GLY A 222 1.06 9.71 -7.47
CA GLY A 222 0.96 10.13 -6.07
C GLY A 222 0.48 11.56 -5.90
N ASP A 223 0.85 12.48 -6.80
CA ASP A 223 0.31 13.85 -6.89
C ASP A 223 -1.23 13.92 -6.90
N GLN A 224 -1.90 12.83 -7.26
CA GLN A 224 -3.35 12.76 -7.43
C GLN A 224 -4.04 12.06 -6.28
N TYR A 225 -3.34 11.19 -5.56
CA TYR A 225 -3.92 10.30 -4.54
C TYR A 225 -3.41 10.58 -3.12
N LEU A 226 -2.23 11.19 -2.97
CA LEU A 226 -1.63 11.47 -1.67
C LEU A 226 -1.67 12.98 -1.39
N ALA A 227 -2.47 13.37 -0.40
CA ALA A 227 -2.56 14.77 0.03
C ALA A 227 -1.23 15.23 0.65
N GLY A 228 -0.75 16.42 0.29
CA GLY A 228 0.52 16.97 0.79
C GLY A 228 1.75 16.63 -0.08
N PHE A 229 1.63 15.67 -1.01
CA PHE A 229 2.70 15.37 -1.97
C PHE A 229 2.94 16.50 -2.98
N ASP A 230 1.94 17.37 -3.20
CA ASP A 230 2.01 18.50 -4.12
C ASP A 230 2.96 19.63 -3.68
N TYR A 231 3.42 19.59 -2.42
CA TYR A 231 4.43 20.52 -1.89
C TYR A 231 5.86 20.10 -2.21
N LEU A 232 6.10 18.81 -2.48
CA LEU A 232 7.40 18.29 -2.90
C LEU A 232 7.51 18.40 -4.43
N LYS A 233 8.71 18.72 -4.94
CA LYS A 233 8.95 18.85 -6.38
C LYS A 233 10.27 18.23 -6.78
N GLY A 234 10.28 17.61 -7.96
CA GLY A 234 11.49 17.05 -8.57
C GLY A 234 12.10 15.97 -7.68
N GLU A 235 13.41 15.99 -7.51
CA GLU A 235 14.18 14.99 -6.76
C GLU A 235 13.67 14.76 -5.32
N ALA A 236 13.23 15.82 -4.62
CA ALA A 236 12.69 15.67 -3.27
C ALA A 236 11.36 14.89 -3.23
N GLN A 237 10.57 14.98 -4.31
CA GLN A 237 9.33 14.23 -4.45
C GLN A 237 9.63 12.76 -4.75
N GLU A 238 10.57 12.50 -5.66
CA GLU A 238 10.99 11.14 -6.00
C GLU A 238 11.57 10.42 -4.77
N LEU A 239 12.45 11.07 -4.01
CA LEU A 239 13.01 10.50 -2.78
C LEU A 239 11.95 10.21 -1.72
N ALA A 240 10.94 11.07 -1.58
CA ALA A 240 9.83 10.84 -0.65
C ALA A 240 8.95 9.67 -1.09
N VAL A 241 8.68 9.53 -2.39
CA VAL A 241 7.96 8.37 -2.95
C VAL A 241 8.76 7.09 -2.75
N GLU A 242 10.06 7.10 -3.08
CA GLU A 242 10.95 5.95 -2.91
C GLU A 242 10.90 5.46 -1.47
N SER A 243 11.15 6.37 -0.53
CA SER A 243 11.28 6.01 0.88
C SER A 243 9.93 5.59 1.48
N MET A 244 8.82 6.23 1.11
CA MET A 244 7.47 5.80 1.53
C MET A 244 7.14 4.40 0.99
N CYS A 245 7.41 4.15 -0.28
CA CYS A 245 7.15 2.86 -0.91
C CYS A 245 8.05 1.76 -0.35
N GLY A 246 9.33 2.04 -0.12
CA GLY A 246 10.23 1.09 0.54
C GLY A 246 9.75 0.73 1.95
N ALA A 247 9.29 1.72 2.72
CA ALA A 247 8.79 1.47 4.06
C ALA A 247 7.48 0.67 4.07
N LEU A 248 6.54 0.95 3.15
CA LEU A 248 5.32 0.15 3.01
C LEU A 248 5.60 -1.27 2.55
N ALA A 249 6.54 -1.46 1.62
CA ALA A 249 6.99 -2.79 1.20
C ALA A 249 7.63 -3.55 2.37
N GLU A 250 8.45 -2.89 3.18
CA GLU A 250 9.07 -3.47 4.37
C GLU A 250 8.03 -3.91 5.40
N THR A 251 7.06 -3.05 5.72
CA THR A 251 5.94 -3.35 6.64
C THR A 251 5.21 -4.62 6.21
N ILE A 252 4.92 -4.79 4.91
CA ILE A 252 4.24 -5.98 4.41
C ILE A 252 5.16 -7.22 4.45
N SER A 253 6.41 -7.07 4.02
CA SER A 253 7.36 -8.19 3.90
C SER A 253 7.74 -8.85 5.23
N ASN A 254 7.61 -8.12 6.33
CA ASN A 254 7.93 -8.61 7.69
C ASN A 254 6.77 -9.37 8.35
N THR A 255 5.64 -9.57 7.66
CA THR A 255 4.48 -10.28 8.21
C THR A 255 4.63 -11.80 8.07
N GLY A 256 4.66 -12.51 9.21
CA GLY A 256 4.89 -13.95 9.28
C GLY A 256 3.63 -14.80 9.54
N ASP A 257 2.55 -14.18 10.02
CA ASP A 257 1.29 -14.83 10.40
C ASP A 257 0.05 -13.98 10.05
N GLY A 258 -1.15 -14.51 10.22
CA GLY A 258 -2.39 -13.82 9.82
C GLY A 258 -2.68 -12.52 10.59
N TYR A 259 -2.23 -12.40 11.84
CA TYR A 259 -2.42 -11.20 12.66
C TYR A 259 -1.47 -10.08 12.22
N SER A 260 -0.18 -10.40 12.02
CA SER A 260 0.78 -9.45 11.46
C SER A 260 0.38 -8.98 10.05
N GLN A 261 -0.26 -9.85 9.26
CA GLN A 261 -0.83 -9.48 7.97
C GLN A 261 -1.99 -8.46 8.10
N GLU A 262 -2.92 -8.68 9.03
CA GLU A 262 -4.03 -7.73 9.27
C GLU A 262 -3.51 -6.38 9.75
N LYS A 263 -2.54 -6.39 10.67
CA LYS A 263 -1.81 -5.23 11.16
C LYS A 263 -1.14 -4.44 10.02
N ALA A 264 -0.37 -5.10 9.16
CA ALA A 264 0.25 -4.45 8.00
C ALA A 264 -0.78 -3.90 7.01
N LEU A 265 -1.91 -4.58 6.82
CA LEU A 265 -3.00 -4.07 5.99
C LEU A 265 -3.60 -2.81 6.62
N ASN A 266 -3.86 -2.77 7.92
CA ASN A 266 -4.31 -1.56 8.63
C ASN A 266 -3.33 -0.40 8.46
N THR A 267 -2.02 -0.65 8.60
CA THR A 267 -0.98 0.36 8.34
C THR A 267 -1.04 0.90 6.90
N VAL A 268 -1.35 0.06 5.91
CA VAL A 268 -1.52 0.51 4.51
C VAL A 268 -2.84 1.29 4.33
N ILE A 269 -3.93 0.86 4.97
CA ILE A 269 -5.25 1.50 4.88
C ILE A 269 -5.20 2.92 5.44
N SER A 270 -4.57 3.09 6.60
CA SER A 270 -4.32 4.39 7.21
C SER A 270 -3.36 5.26 6.39
N GLN A 271 -2.39 4.66 5.69
CA GLN A 271 -1.58 5.38 4.71
C GLN A 271 -2.39 6.00 3.60
N LEU A 272 -3.49 5.36 3.25
CA LEU A 272 -4.39 5.86 2.23
C LEU A 272 -5.44 6.82 2.81
N GLY A 273 -5.40 7.05 4.12
CA GLY A 273 -6.18 8.05 4.83
C GLY A 273 -7.49 7.55 5.40
N TYR A 274 -7.56 6.25 5.69
CA TYR A 274 -8.77 5.59 6.18
C TYR A 274 -8.49 4.83 7.48
N SER A 275 -9.43 4.92 8.43
CA SER A 275 -9.49 4.20 9.69
C SER A 275 -10.89 3.62 9.89
N ASP A 276 -10.98 2.49 10.58
CA ASP A 276 -12.20 1.76 10.91
C ASP A 276 -12.75 1.97 12.33
N PHE A 277 -12.12 2.79 13.16
CA PHE A 277 -12.57 3.15 14.52
C PHE A 277 -12.61 1.99 15.53
N PHE A 278 -11.85 0.92 15.32
CA PHE A 278 -11.73 -0.14 16.30
C PHE A 278 -10.39 -0.07 17.02
N ASP A 279 -10.40 -0.62 18.24
CA ASP A 279 -9.22 -0.98 19.00
C ASP A 279 -8.66 -2.28 18.39
N GLU A 280 -7.62 -2.17 17.56
CA GLU A 280 -7.06 -3.32 16.82
C GLU A 280 -5.87 -3.98 17.54
N ASP A 281 -5.35 -3.34 18.58
CA ASP A 281 -4.20 -3.81 19.36
C ASP A 281 -4.53 -4.23 20.81
N GLY A 282 -5.74 -3.93 21.28
CA GLY A 282 -6.33 -4.42 22.52
C GLY A 282 -6.05 -3.58 23.76
N ASP A 283 -5.58 -2.35 23.62
CA ASP A 283 -5.29 -1.43 24.73
C ASP A 283 -6.53 -0.65 25.24
N GLY A 284 -7.64 -0.76 24.49
CA GLY A 284 -8.94 -0.17 24.78
C GLY A 284 -9.06 1.30 24.39
N CYS A 285 -8.00 1.89 23.83
CA CYS A 285 -8.02 3.18 23.17
C CYS A 285 -8.48 2.97 21.72
N HIS A 286 -9.07 4.00 21.12
CA HIS A 286 -9.58 3.91 19.76
C HIS A 286 -9.04 5.08 18.96
N ASP A 287 -8.51 4.78 17.76
CA ASP A 287 -7.99 5.78 16.83
C ASP A 287 -7.03 6.75 17.53
N GLU A 288 -6.11 6.27 18.38
CA GLU A 288 -5.27 7.10 19.22
C GLU A 288 -3.97 7.52 18.54
N GLU A 289 -3.54 6.80 17.51
CA GLU A 289 -2.27 7.03 16.82
C GLU A 289 -2.41 7.90 15.57
N ILE A 290 -1.35 8.64 15.25
CA ILE A 290 -1.19 9.32 13.96
C ILE A 290 0.05 8.80 13.27
N TYR A 291 -0.01 8.63 11.96
CA TYR A 291 1.11 8.02 11.24
C TYR A 291 2.32 8.97 11.12
N ASP A 292 3.16 8.95 12.15
CA ASP A 292 4.39 9.72 12.24
C ASP A 292 5.59 8.88 12.73
N GLY A 293 5.40 7.55 12.85
CA GLY A 293 6.43 6.62 13.29
C GLY A 293 6.84 6.84 14.74
N GLN A 294 5.92 7.33 15.56
CA GLN A 294 6.09 7.54 16.99
C GLN A 294 4.96 6.86 17.75
N ASP A 295 5.24 6.53 18.99
CA ASP A 295 4.29 6.03 19.98
C ASP A 295 3.56 7.26 20.58
N ASN A 296 2.33 7.55 20.11
CA ASN A 296 1.59 8.76 20.47
C ASN A 296 0.74 8.61 21.73
N ASP A 297 0.56 7.43 22.26
CA ASP A 297 -0.15 7.17 23.51
C ASP A 297 0.78 6.64 24.63
N GLY A 298 1.94 6.09 24.30
CA GLY A 298 2.96 5.63 25.22
C GLY A 298 2.82 4.18 25.65
N ASP A 299 2.11 3.37 24.88
CA ASP A 299 1.85 1.98 25.19
C ASP A 299 3.01 1.04 24.77
N GLY A 300 3.91 1.55 23.92
CA GLY A 300 5.11 0.88 23.43
C GLY A 300 4.97 0.25 22.04
N GLU A 301 3.80 0.33 21.42
CA GLU A 301 3.58 0.06 20.01
C GLU A 301 3.63 1.37 19.20
N ILE A 302 3.68 1.29 17.88
CA ILE A 302 3.83 2.47 17.01
C ILE A 302 2.84 2.34 15.88
N ASP A 303 2.02 3.36 15.67
CA ASP A 303 1.18 3.49 14.48
C ASP A 303 0.19 2.31 14.28
N GLU A 304 -0.43 1.80 15.35
CA GLU A 304 -1.29 0.61 15.27
C GLU A 304 -2.76 0.93 14.95
N ASP A 305 -3.40 1.85 15.69
CA ASP A 305 -4.80 2.25 15.46
C ASP A 305 -4.86 3.65 14.85
N LEU A 306 -4.38 3.71 13.60
CA LEU A 306 -4.09 4.96 12.93
C LEU A 306 -5.33 5.75 12.53
N ARG A 307 -5.38 7.01 12.96
CA ARG A 307 -6.40 7.99 12.55
C ARG A 307 -6.39 8.28 11.04
N ASP A 308 -7.57 8.62 10.49
CA ASP A 308 -7.69 9.14 9.12
C ASP A 308 -6.74 10.32 8.87
N LYS A 309 -6.02 10.30 7.74
CA LYS A 309 -5.25 11.46 7.24
C LYS A 309 -6.10 12.69 6.93
N THR A 310 -7.43 12.54 6.83
CA THR A 310 -8.37 13.65 6.61
C THR A 310 -8.60 14.51 7.86
N ASN A 311 -8.05 14.09 9.00
CA ASN A 311 -7.99 14.92 10.20
C ASN A 311 -7.28 16.24 9.94
N GLN A 312 -7.48 17.21 10.83
CA GLN A 312 -6.80 18.50 10.75
C GLN A 312 -5.32 18.37 11.17
N ILE A 313 -4.66 17.28 10.75
CA ILE A 313 -3.24 17.01 10.89
C ILE A 313 -2.52 18.02 10.01
N LYS A 314 -1.74 18.87 10.65
CA LYS A 314 -0.84 19.81 9.99
C LYS A 314 0.55 19.23 10.09
N TYR A 315 1.17 18.98 8.95
CA TYR A 315 2.55 18.53 8.90
C TYR A 315 3.51 19.73 8.92
N ASP A 316 4.65 19.57 9.59
CA ASP A 316 5.77 20.50 9.54
C ASP A 316 6.64 20.16 8.34
N TYR A 317 6.19 20.54 7.14
CA TYR A 317 6.92 20.23 5.91
C TYR A 317 8.29 20.91 5.84
N GLU A 318 8.48 22.06 6.50
CA GLU A 318 9.75 22.75 6.49
C GLU A 318 10.78 22.00 7.34
N TYR A 319 10.36 21.55 8.53
CA TYR A 319 11.20 20.74 9.39
C TYR A 319 11.41 19.33 8.80
N ALA A 320 10.37 18.70 8.24
CA ALA A 320 10.45 17.43 7.53
C ALA A 320 11.43 17.50 6.36
N ALA A 321 11.34 18.51 5.48
CA ALA A 321 12.26 18.64 4.36
C ALA A 321 13.74 18.76 4.80
N ARG A 322 14.00 19.47 5.92
CA ARG A 322 15.35 19.57 6.50
C ARG A 322 15.82 18.24 7.09
N LEU A 323 14.94 17.54 7.81
CA LEU A 323 15.24 16.26 8.44
C LEU A 323 15.45 15.16 7.39
N THR A 324 14.54 15.05 6.41
CA THR A 324 14.64 14.14 5.26
C THR A 324 15.94 14.38 4.51
N ALA A 325 16.27 15.62 4.14
CA ALA A 325 17.54 15.90 3.45
C ALA A 325 18.76 15.45 4.29
N ALA A 326 18.76 15.68 5.61
CA ALA A 326 19.82 15.24 6.50
C ALA A 326 19.90 13.71 6.66
N ASN A 327 18.75 13.04 6.73
CA ASN A 327 18.60 11.60 6.90
C ASN A 327 18.93 10.84 5.61
N THR A 328 18.52 11.35 4.45
CA THR A 328 18.88 10.82 3.13
C THR A 328 20.39 10.88 2.90
N MET A 329 21.06 11.99 3.27
CA MET A 329 22.53 12.05 3.23
C MET A 329 23.21 11.01 4.14
N GLN A 330 22.49 10.50 5.15
CA GLN A 330 22.96 9.45 6.07
C GLN A 330 22.43 8.05 5.69
N GLY A 331 21.68 7.91 4.59
CA GLY A 331 21.11 6.64 4.14
C GLY A 331 19.96 6.10 4.98
N LYS A 332 19.30 6.94 5.80
CA LYS A 332 18.15 6.52 6.62
C LYS A 332 16.85 6.60 5.80
N LYS A 333 16.07 5.52 5.77
CA LYS A 333 14.85 5.35 4.96
C LYS A 333 13.53 5.15 5.75
N SER A 334 13.54 5.17 7.09
CA SER A 334 12.33 4.85 7.89
C SER A 334 11.26 5.96 7.86
N ILE A 335 9.99 5.58 8.06
CA ILE A 335 8.82 6.47 8.13
C ILE A 335 8.95 7.58 9.18
N SER A 336 9.47 7.22 10.37
CA SER A 336 9.72 8.17 11.47
C SER A 336 10.66 9.33 11.10
N ASN A 337 11.36 9.22 9.97
CA ASN A 337 12.25 10.25 9.44
C ASN A 337 11.63 11.12 8.34
N MET A 338 10.39 10.85 7.93
CA MET A 338 9.75 11.45 6.75
C MET A 338 8.51 12.28 7.08
N LEU A 339 7.73 11.86 8.08
CA LEU A 339 6.48 12.53 8.45
C LEU A 339 6.64 13.18 9.80
N ILE A 340 6.46 14.49 9.83
CA ILE A 340 6.61 15.29 11.03
C ILE A 340 5.31 16.04 11.23
N VAL A 341 4.55 15.64 12.22
CA VAL A 341 3.27 16.28 12.51
C VAL A 341 3.51 17.53 13.34
N ALA A 342 3.13 18.69 12.85
CA ALA A 342 3.19 19.93 13.64
C ALA A 342 2.09 19.94 14.72
N SER A 343 0.86 19.59 14.33
CA SER A 343 -0.31 19.55 15.22
C SER A 343 -1.39 18.62 14.67
N ALA A 344 -2.22 18.09 15.55
CA ALA A 344 -3.45 17.36 15.21
C ALA A 344 -4.67 18.12 15.77
N ALA A 345 -5.82 17.89 15.16
CA ALA A 345 -7.12 18.37 15.61
C ALA A 345 -8.23 17.49 15.01
N PRO A 346 -9.38 17.36 15.69
CA PRO A 346 -10.45 16.50 15.21
C PRO A 346 -10.99 17.04 13.88
N SER A 347 -11.29 16.15 12.95
CA SER A 347 -12.22 16.46 11.87
C SER A 347 -13.66 16.24 12.36
N PRO A 348 -14.69 16.76 11.66
CA PRO A 348 -16.08 16.53 12.03
C PRO A 348 -16.48 15.06 12.17
N LYS A 349 -15.73 14.14 11.53
CA LYS A 349 -15.89 12.69 11.65
C LYS A 349 -15.53 12.18 13.06
N TYR A 350 -14.56 12.81 13.72
CA TYR A 350 -13.98 12.40 15.00
C TYR A 350 -14.37 13.29 16.19
N GLU A 351 -15.17 14.35 15.98
CA GLU A 351 -15.65 15.21 17.08
C GLU A 351 -16.47 14.47 18.15
N GLN A 352 -16.91 13.24 17.85
CA GLN A 352 -17.69 12.39 18.76
C GLN A 352 -16.93 11.16 19.23
N VAL A 353 -15.65 11.03 18.88
CA VAL A 353 -14.79 9.94 19.37
C VAL A 353 -14.22 10.36 20.73
N ASP A 354 -14.32 9.44 21.68
CA ASP A 354 -13.80 9.53 23.05
C ASP A 354 -12.57 8.60 23.08
N ILE A 355 -11.41 9.16 22.78
CA ILE A 355 -10.17 8.41 22.52
C ILE A 355 -9.70 7.73 23.80
N ASP A 356 -9.76 8.45 24.93
CA ASP A 356 -9.32 7.92 26.22
C ASP A 356 -10.43 7.20 26.99
N MET A 357 -11.64 7.14 26.43
CA MET A 357 -12.84 6.49 26.98
C MET A 357 -13.25 7.05 28.36
N ASN A 358 -13.05 8.35 28.60
CA ASN A 358 -13.40 9.03 29.85
C ASN A 358 -14.85 9.56 29.90
N LEU A 359 -15.67 9.24 28.88
CA LEU A 359 -17.04 9.70 28.62
C LEU A 359 -17.15 11.15 28.11
N ILE A 360 -16.05 11.74 27.65
CA ILE A 360 -16.02 13.09 27.11
C ILE A 360 -15.33 13.08 25.74
N ALA A 361 -16.15 12.93 24.71
CA ALA A 361 -15.66 12.95 23.33
C ALA A 361 -15.20 14.35 22.87
N GLY A 362 -14.17 14.37 22.02
CA GLY A 362 -13.73 15.56 21.29
C GLY A 362 -13.05 16.62 22.18
N GLU A 363 -12.45 16.20 23.28
CA GLU A 363 -11.71 17.12 24.16
C GLU A 363 -10.41 17.60 23.50
N GLU A 364 -10.06 18.87 23.72
CA GLU A 364 -8.85 19.45 23.12
C GLU A 364 -7.57 18.67 23.50
N ASP A 365 -7.53 18.08 24.69
CA ASP A 365 -6.38 17.33 25.19
C ASP A 365 -6.18 15.97 24.48
N GLU A 366 -7.22 15.40 23.85
CA GLU A 366 -7.10 14.17 23.04
C GLU A 366 -6.34 14.38 21.72
N TRP A 367 -6.22 15.64 21.30
CA TRP A 367 -5.63 16.02 20.02
C TRP A 367 -4.36 16.86 20.17
N ARG A 368 -4.00 17.20 21.41
CA ARG A 368 -2.84 18.04 21.71
C ARG A 368 -1.70 17.21 22.21
N PHE A 369 -0.55 17.39 21.59
CA PHE A 369 0.71 16.87 22.11
C PHE A 369 1.03 17.47 23.48
N ILE A 370 1.74 16.69 24.31
CA ILE A 370 2.33 17.19 25.56
C ILE A 370 3.26 18.37 25.26
N TYR A 371 4.04 18.29 24.18
CA TYR A 371 4.83 19.39 23.65
C TYR A 371 4.33 19.85 22.28
N ASP A 372 3.88 21.11 22.21
CA ASP A 372 3.24 21.67 21.01
C ASP A 372 4.13 21.72 19.75
N SER A 373 5.46 21.62 19.86
CA SER A 373 6.37 21.61 18.70
C SER A 373 7.17 20.31 18.63
N TYR A 374 7.44 19.84 17.41
CA TYR A 374 8.17 18.60 17.20
C TYR A 374 9.58 18.65 17.80
N GLU A 375 10.28 19.79 17.71
CA GLU A 375 11.63 19.91 18.28
C GLU A 375 11.62 19.69 19.79
N LYS A 376 10.57 20.13 20.49
CA LYS A 376 10.42 19.88 21.92
C LYS A 376 10.09 18.42 22.19
N ARG A 377 9.24 17.77 21.39
CA ARG A 377 8.97 16.32 21.52
C ARG A 377 10.25 15.51 21.36
N ALA A 378 11.00 15.77 20.29
CA ALA A 378 12.29 15.13 20.03
C ALA A 378 13.34 15.40 21.13
N GLN A 379 13.38 16.62 21.69
CA GLN A 379 14.29 16.95 22.80
C GLN A 379 13.97 16.20 24.09
N ASN A 380 12.70 15.89 24.33
CA ASN A 380 12.24 15.19 25.55
C ASN A 380 12.04 13.68 25.32
N ALA A 381 12.17 13.19 24.08
CA ALA A 381 11.82 11.84 23.68
C ALA A 381 10.40 11.43 24.13
N ASP A 382 9.46 12.37 24.02
CA ASP A 382 8.06 12.17 24.39
C ASP A 382 7.18 12.78 23.31
N HIS A 383 6.59 11.87 22.52
CA HIS A 383 5.78 12.21 21.36
C HIS A 383 4.29 12.14 21.65
N ARG A 384 3.91 11.90 22.92
CA ARG A 384 2.54 11.55 23.26
C ARG A 384 1.58 12.72 23.19
N PHE A 385 0.31 12.38 22.96
CA PHE A 385 -0.82 13.24 23.22
C PHE A 385 -1.05 13.42 24.73
N LYS A 386 -1.74 14.50 25.09
CA LYS A 386 -1.96 14.86 26.50
C LYS A 386 -2.93 13.91 27.20
N PHE A 387 -3.91 13.35 26.52
CA PHE A 387 -4.82 12.37 27.11
C PHE A 387 -4.01 11.20 27.73
N ALA A 388 -3.01 10.74 27.00
CA ALA A 388 -2.21 9.58 27.36
C ALA A 388 -1.26 9.83 28.56
N GLN A 389 -1.03 11.10 28.92
CA GLN A 389 -0.19 11.47 30.06
C GLN A 389 -0.65 10.84 31.38
N LYS A 390 -1.95 10.55 31.52
CA LYS A 390 -2.53 9.97 32.74
C LYS A 390 -2.73 8.46 32.65
N LEU A 391 -2.56 7.87 31.47
CA LEU A 391 -2.72 6.44 31.28
C LEU A 391 -1.50 5.70 31.84
N VAL A 392 -1.76 4.49 32.32
CA VAL A 392 -0.72 3.58 32.80
C VAL A 392 -0.86 2.30 32.02
N PHE A 393 0.09 2.07 31.12
CA PHE A 393 0.23 0.82 30.40
C PHE A 393 1.06 -0.18 31.20
N ASN A 394 0.80 -1.47 31.00
CA ASN A 394 1.45 -2.56 31.70
C ASN A 394 1.51 -2.37 33.24
N PRO A 395 0.37 -2.17 33.92
CA PRO A 395 0.36 -1.86 35.34
C PRO A 395 0.90 -3.00 36.22
N ALA A 396 0.85 -4.24 35.73
CA ALA A 396 1.45 -5.40 36.39
C ALA A 396 2.98 -5.50 36.23
N GLY A 397 3.59 -4.70 35.35
CA GLY A 397 5.04 -4.63 35.18
C GLY A 397 5.68 -5.85 34.54
N TYR A 398 4.98 -6.48 33.59
CA TYR A 398 5.50 -7.58 32.80
C TYR A 398 6.65 -7.13 31.87
N PRO A 399 7.56 -8.03 31.46
CA PRO A 399 8.46 -7.75 30.34
C PRO A 399 7.68 -7.31 29.10
N LEU A 400 8.23 -6.37 28.31
CA LEU A 400 7.55 -5.79 27.15
C LEU A 400 7.00 -6.86 26.19
N GLU A 401 7.79 -7.87 25.85
CA GLU A 401 7.37 -8.97 24.96
C GLU A 401 6.16 -9.75 25.50
N GLU A 402 6.09 -9.97 26.82
CA GLU A 402 4.97 -10.65 27.47
C GLU A 402 3.74 -9.74 27.55
N TYR A 403 3.94 -8.44 27.82
CA TYR A 403 2.88 -7.43 27.77
C TYR A 403 2.23 -7.34 26.38
N LEU A 404 3.04 -7.22 25.33
CA LEU A 404 2.56 -7.19 23.93
C LEU A 404 1.84 -8.50 23.55
N SER A 405 2.29 -9.64 24.08
CA SER A 405 1.55 -10.90 23.90
C SER A 405 0.18 -10.88 24.56
N PHE A 406 0.01 -10.23 25.72
CA PHE A 406 -1.31 -10.08 26.34
C PHE A 406 -2.20 -9.13 25.55
N LYS A 407 -1.66 -8.01 25.07
CA LYS A 407 -2.36 -7.08 24.16
C LYS A 407 -2.93 -7.82 22.95
N SER A 408 -2.08 -8.54 22.23
CA SER A 408 -2.49 -9.34 21.07
C SER A 408 -3.60 -10.36 21.40
N LEU A 409 -3.55 -11.03 22.56
CA LEU A 409 -4.62 -11.93 22.99
C LEU A 409 -5.93 -11.20 23.28
N VAL A 410 -5.85 -10.01 23.87
CA VAL A 410 -7.00 -9.16 24.20
C VAL A 410 -7.63 -8.57 22.94
N ALA A 411 -6.83 -8.17 21.95
CA ALA A 411 -7.27 -7.75 20.62
C ALA A 411 -8.04 -8.86 19.90
N MET A 412 -7.58 -10.11 20.00
CA MET A 412 -8.28 -11.27 19.42
C MET A 412 -9.61 -11.58 20.13
N ASP A 413 -9.79 -11.15 21.39
CA ASP A 413 -11.05 -11.26 22.12
C ASP A 413 -11.98 -10.07 21.84
N ASN A 414 -12.36 -9.93 20.57
CA ASN A 414 -13.30 -8.92 20.09
C ASN A 414 -14.75 -9.11 20.59
N THR A 415 -15.00 -10.04 21.52
CA THR A 415 -16.30 -10.25 22.17
C THR A 415 -16.27 -9.97 23.66
N GLY A 416 -15.09 -9.78 24.25
CA GLY A 416 -14.90 -9.69 25.70
C GLY A 416 -15.32 -10.96 26.46
N ASP A 417 -15.33 -12.11 25.79
CA ASP A 417 -15.78 -13.39 26.36
C ASP A 417 -14.63 -14.16 27.04
N GLN A 418 -13.38 -13.87 26.65
CA GLN A 418 -12.19 -14.55 27.17
C GLN A 418 -11.52 -13.74 28.30
N TYR A 419 -11.47 -12.41 28.14
CA TYR A 419 -10.78 -11.51 29.06
C TYR A 419 -11.74 -10.43 29.55
N ASP A 420 -12.13 -10.55 30.82
CA ASP A 420 -13.01 -9.58 31.49
C ASP A 420 -12.32 -8.22 31.70
N LEU A 421 -13.11 -7.23 32.09
CA LEU A 421 -12.62 -5.87 32.32
C LEU A 421 -11.51 -5.81 33.38
N ASN A 422 -11.60 -6.64 34.42
CA ASN A 422 -10.59 -6.65 35.48
C ASN A 422 -9.25 -7.18 34.97
N PHE A 423 -9.26 -8.21 34.12
CA PHE A 423 -8.06 -8.66 33.42
C PHE A 423 -7.47 -7.53 32.58
N ARG A 424 -8.26 -6.93 31.69
CA ARG A 424 -7.79 -5.86 30.79
C ARG A 424 -7.16 -4.69 31.58
N LYS A 425 -7.79 -4.24 32.67
CA LYS A 425 -7.23 -3.20 33.55
C LYS A 425 -5.92 -3.60 34.24
N THR A 426 -5.78 -4.88 34.62
CA THR A 426 -4.64 -5.34 35.43
C THR A 426 -3.42 -5.67 34.58
N TYR A 427 -3.65 -6.26 33.41
CA TYR A 427 -2.58 -6.78 32.57
C TYR A 427 -2.25 -5.85 31.40
N ILE A 428 -3.25 -5.10 30.91
CA ILE A 428 -3.06 -4.16 29.80
C ILE A 428 -2.95 -2.73 30.32
N GLY A 429 -3.96 -2.24 31.04
CA GLY A 429 -4.02 -0.85 31.48
C GLY A 429 -4.64 0.03 30.40
N GLY A 430 -3.96 1.10 29.99
CA GLY A 430 -4.42 1.97 28.91
C GLY A 430 -5.80 2.57 29.17
N CYS A 431 -6.61 2.71 28.12
CA CYS A 431 -7.96 3.26 28.23
C CYS A 431 -8.93 2.33 28.96
N TRP A 432 -8.64 1.02 29.07
CA TRP A 432 -9.45 0.10 29.87
C TRP A 432 -9.65 0.58 31.31
N VAL A 433 -8.71 1.36 31.88
CA VAL A 433 -8.82 1.89 33.26
C VAL A 433 -10.06 2.76 33.45
N ASN A 434 -10.50 3.45 32.40
CA ASN A 434 -11.65 4.36 32.40
C ASN A 434 -12.99 3.63 32.22
N TYR A 435 -12.98 2.40 31.69
CA TYR A 435 -14.19 1.61 31.52
C TYR A 435 -14.79 1.21 32.88
N ASN A 436 -16.12 1.20 32.94
CA ASN A 436 -16.86 0.49 33.97
C ASN A 436 -17.56 -0.74 33.37
N GLU A 437 -18.16 -1.59 34.20
CA GLU A 437 -18.82 -2.83 33.75
C GLU A 437 -19.96 -2.57 32.74
N GLU A 438 -20.66 -1.44 32.86
CA GLU A 438 -21.73 -1.07 31.93
C GLU A 438 -21.17 -0.69 30.55
N MET A 439 -20.09 0.11 30.53
CA MET A 439 -19.38 0.49 29.30
C MET A 439 -18.75 -0.73 28.63
N PHE A 440 -18.07 -1.59 29.40
CA PHE A 440 -17.48 -2.82 28.87
C PHE A 440 -18.54 -3.73 28.27
N LYS A 441 -19.67 -3.90 28.97
CA LYS A 441 -20.80 -4.66 28.42
C LYS A 441 -21.35 -4.04 27.12
N ALA A 442 -21.54 -2.73 27.07
CA ALA A 442 -22.00 -2.06 25.86
C ALA A 442 -21.04 -2.25 24.69
N TRP A 443 -19.72 -2.17 24.94
CA TRP A 443 -18.68 -2.48 23.97
C TRP A 443 -18.79 -3.93 23.48
N THR A 444 -18.90 -4.92 24.39
CA THR A 444 -19.06 -6.34 24.00
C THR A 444 -20.33 -6.61 23.19
N ASP A 445 -21.45 -5.96 23.53
CA ASP A 445 -22.73 -6.13 22.83
C ASP A 445 -22.66 -5.53 21.42
N LEU A 446 -22.02 -4.37 21.27
CA LEU A 446 -21.75 -3.78 19.96
C LEU A 446 -20.88 -4.70 19.11
N ALA A 447 -19.79 -5.21 19.66
CA ALA A 447 -18.85 -6.05 18.92
C ALA A 447 -19.49 -7.37 18.47
N ARG A 448 -20.32 -7.99 19.31
CA ARG A 448 -21.11 -9.18 18.95
C ARG A 448 -22.12 -8.92 17.82
N SER A 449 -22.65 -7.70 17.71
CA SER A 449 -23.63 -7.35 16.66
C SER A 449 -23.04 -7.20 15.26
N LYS A 450 -21.70 -7.07 15.16
CA LYS A 450 -20.96 -6.90 13.90
C LYS A 450 -20.47 -8.24 13.30
N LYS A 451 -20.60 -9.35 14.02
CA LYS A 451 -20.40 -10.73 13.52
C LYS A 451 -21.69 -11.26 12.90
#